data_AF-A0A8T7H7U8-F1
#
_entry.id   AF-A0A8T7H7U8-F1
#
_cell.length_a   1.000
_cell.length_b   1.000
_cell.length_c   1.000
_cell.angle_alpha   90.00
_cell.angle_beta   90.00
_cell.angle_gamma   90.00
#
_symmetry.space_group_name_H-M   'P 1'
#
loop_
_entity.id
_entity.type
_entity.pdbx_description
1 polymer ?
#
loop_
_entity_poly.entity_id
_entity_poly.type
_entity_poly.pdbx_seq_one_letter_code
_entity_poly.pdbx_strand_id
1 'polypeptide(L)' 'MPAKKSVAARIIRGLFMGITIGVGGGIGVYFLTSAFNKIACSTIVNPIATLFLVLGVTITAAIGIELSKELEEG' A
#
# COMPACT_ATOMS: atom_id res chain seq x y z
N MET A 1 6.33 -32.57 8.35
CA MET A 1 6.70 -31.62 7.29
C MET A 1 5.81 -30.40 7.43
N PRO A 2 6.32 -29.19 7.70
CA PRO A 2 5.48 -28.01 7.77
C PRO A 2 4.83 -27.81 6.39
N ALA A 3 3.50 -27.72 6.36
CA ALA A 3 2.76 -27.56 5.11
C ALA A 3 3.21 -26.28 4.41
N LYS A 4 3.77 -26.41 3.19
CA LYS A 4 4.12 -25.28 2.33
C LYS A 4 2.88 -24.39 2.21
N LYS A 5 2.88 -23.22 2.85
CA LYS A 5 1.77 -22.26 2.74
C LYS A 5 1.57 -21.95 1.26
N SER A 6 0.33 -22.07 0.77
CA SER A 6 0.06 -21.80 -0.63
C SER A 6 0.39 -20.34 -0.96
N VAL A 7 0.95 -20.12 -2.15
CA VAL A 7 1.24 -18.78 -2.70
C VAL A 7 0.03 -17.86 -2.56
N ALA A 8 -1.17 -18.39 -2.77
CA ALA A 8 -2.42 -17.66 -2.61
C ALA A 8 -2.63 -17.14 -1.17
N ALA A 9 -2.32 -17.93 -0.14
CA ALA A 9 -2.44 -17.50 1.25
C ALA A 9 -1.46 -16.35 1.58
N ARG A 10 -0.26 -16.37 0.99
CA ARG A 10 0.72 -15.28 1.12
C ARG A 10 0.24 -14.00 0.45
N ILE A 11 -0.26 -14.10 -0.78
CA ILE A 11 -0.84 -12.95 -1.51
C ILE A 11 -1.98 -12.32 -0.70
N ILE A 12 -2.90 -13.13 -0.17
CA ILE A 12 -4.02 -12.64 0.64
C ILE A 12 -3.52 -11.90 1.88
N ARG A 13 -2.49 -12.43 2.55
CA ARG A 13 -1.89 -11.79 3.72
C ARG A 13 -1.19 -10.48 3.38
N GLY A 14 -0.39 -10.47 2.31
CA GLY A 14 0.28 -9.28 1.79
C GLY A 14 -0.73 -8.21 1.36
N LEU A 15 -1.82 -8.60 0.71
CA LEU A 15 -2.92 -7.70 0.35
C LEU A 15 -3.56 -7.08 1.59
N PHE A 16 -3.89 -7.88 2.61
CA PHE A 16 -4.51 -7.38 3.83
C PHE A 16 -3.61 -6.37 4.56
N MET A 17 -2.32 -6.72 4.73
CA MET A 17 -1.32 -5.80 5.30
C MET A 17 -1.16 -4.54 4.46
N GLY A 18 -1.08 -4.68 3.14
CA GLY A 18 -0.92 -3.58 2.19
C GLY A 18 -2.11 -2.62 2.19
N ILE A 19 -3.34 -3.13 2.35
CA ILE A 19 -4.56 -2.32 2.50
C ILE A 19 -4.55 -1.61 3.85
N THR A 20 -4.24 -2.30 4.96
CA THR A 20 -4.23 -1.67 6.29
C THR A 20 -3.21 -0.52 6.37
N ILE A 21 -1.99 -0.75 5.88
CA ILE A 21 -0.93 0.26 5.83
C ILE A 21 -1.30 1.35 4.81
N GLY A 22 -1.80 0.96 3.64
CA GLY A 22 -2.18 1.86 2.56
C GLY A 22 -3.31 2.82 2.91
N VAL A 23 -4.32 2.36 3.65
CA VAL A 23 -5.41 3.22 4.14
C VAL A 23 -4.88 4.16 5.23
N GLY A 24 -4.11 3.65 6.20
CA GLY A 24 -3.55 4.47 7.28
C GLY A 24 -2.62 5.57 6.77
N GLY A 25 -1.62 5.20 5.96
CA GLY A 25 -0.68 6.14 5.35
C GLY A 25 -1.34 7.02 4.28
N GLY A 26 -2.25 6.45 3.50
CA GLY A 26 -2.97 7.16 2.43
C GLY A 26 -3.84 8.29 2.94
N ILE A 27 -4.55 8.11 4.07
CA ILE A 27 -5.31 9.19 4.71
C ILE A 27 -4.40 10.37 5.09
N GLY A 28 -3.22 10.08 5.64
CA GLY A 28 -2.23 11.12 5.95
C GLY A 28 -1.79 11.90 4.71
N VAL A 29 -1.49 11.19 3.61
CA VAL A 29 -1.10 11.80 2.33
C VAL A 29 -2.25 12.60 1.71
N TYR A 30 -3.50 12.14 1.83
CA TYR A 30 -4.68 12.88 1.40
C TYR A 30 -4.80 14.22 2.11
N PHE A 31 -4.66 14.23 3.44
CA PHE A 31 -4.71 15.48 4.23
C PHE A 31 -3.54 16.39 3.90
N LEU A 32 -2.34 15.85 3.73
CA LEU A 32 -1.15 16.62 3.33
C LEU A 32 -1.36 17.27 1.96
N THR A 33 -1.86 16.51 0.98
CA THR A 33 -2.13 17.01 -0.38
C THR A 33 -3.22 18.08 -0.37
N SER A 34 -4.27 17.87 0.44
CA SER A 34 -5.34 18.85 0.63
C SER A 34 -4.84 20.14 1.29
N ALA A 35 -3.98 20.05 2.30
CA ALA A 35 -3.35 21.19 2.95
C ALA A 35 -2.43 21.94 2.00
N PHE A 36 -1.63 21.21 1.21
CA PHE A 36 -0.76 21.79 0.18
C PHE A 36 -1.54 22.59 -0.85
N ASN A 37 -2.62 22.03 -1.41
CA ASN A 37 -3.48 22.75 -2.35
C ASN A 37 -4.16 23.98 -1.73
N LYS A 38 -4.54 23.90 -0.45
CA LYS A 38 -5.08 25.06 0.29
C LYS A 38 -4.05 26.18 0.43
N ILE A 39 -2.79 25.85 0.76
CA ILE A 39 -1.70 26.83 0.86
C ILE A 39 -1.37 27.43 -0.52
N ALA A 40 -1.44 26.61 -1.57
CA ALA A 40 -1.18 27.02 -2.94
C ALA A 40 -2.31 27.82 -3.60
N CYS A 41 -3.46 28.01 -2.93
CA CYS A 41 -4.67 28.63 -3.46
C CYS A 41 -5.12 28.08 -4.82
N SER A 42 -4.72 26.84 -5.14
CA SER A 42 -4.94 26.19 -6.44
C SER A 42 -4.81 24.68 -6.29
N THR A 43 -5.43 23.93 -7.19
CA THR A 43 -5.28 22.47 -7.21
C THR A 43 -4.04 22.11 -8.01
N ILE A 44 -2.91 21.93 -7.33
CA ILE A 44 -1.64 21.50 -7.94
C ILE A 44 -1.61 19.97 -8.05
N VAL A 45 -2.08 19.27 -7.02
CA VAL A 45 -2.03 17.81 -6.95
C VAL A 45 -3.42 17.26 -6.61
N ASN A 46 -3.91 16.27 -7.34
CA ASN A 46 -5.21 15.67 -7.02
C ASN A 46 -5.09 14.79 -5.76
N PRO A 47 -5.79 15.12 -4.65
CA PRO A 47 -5.66 14.37 -3.39
C PRO A 47 -6.13 12.91 -3.50
N ILE A 48 -7.18 12.66 -4.28
CA ILE A 48 -7.74 11.31 -4.47
C ILE A 48 -6.82 10.45 -5.32
N ALA A 49 -6.26 11.02 -6.40
CA ALA A 49 -5.30 10.31 -7.23
C ALA A 49 -4.05 9.93 -6.43
N THR A 50 -3.57 10.84 -5.58
CA THR A 50 -2.41 10.59 -4.71
C THR A 50 -2.71 9.51 -3.67
N LEU A 51 -3.91 9.52 -3.09
CA LEU A 51 -4.37 8.46 -2.20
C LEU A 51 -4.35 7.09 -2.86
N PHE A 52 -4.92 6.95 -4.07
CA PHE A 52 -4.93 5.69 -4.80
C PHE A 52 -3.52 5.25 -5.22
N LEU A 53 -2.64 6.17 -5.57
CA LEU A 53 -1.25 5.88 -5.87
C LEU A 53 -0.54 5.27 -4.66
N VAL A 54 -0.66 5.90 -3.48
CA VAL A 54 -0.08 5.38 -2.24
C VAL A 54 -0.64 4.00 -1.92
N LEU A 55 -1.95 3.82 -2.01
CA LEU A 55 -2.60 2.54 -1.74
C LEU A 55 -2.14 1.43 -2.70
N GLY A 56 -2.01 1.73 -3.99
CA GLY A 56 -1.48 0.81 -4.98
C GLY A 56 -0.03 0.40 -4.66
N VAL A 57 0.83 1.38 -4.40
CA VAL A 57 2.25 1.15 -4.05
C VAL A 57 2.38 0.30 -2.79
N THR A 58 1.60 0.58 -1.73
CA THR A 58 1.68 -0.18 -0.48
C THR A 58 1.17 -1.61 -0.64
N ILE A 59 0.13 -1.84 -1.45
CA ILE A 59 -0.36 -3.19 -1.75
C ILE A 59 0.69 -3.98 -2.52
N THR A 60 1.23 -3.40 -3.61
CA THR A 60 2.25 -4.06 -4.42
C THR A 60 3.50 -4.36 -3.60
N ALA A 61 3.96 -3.42 -2.77
CA ALA A 61 5.10 -3.62 -1.89
C ALA A 61 4.84 -4.71 -0.85
N ALA A 62 3.67 -4.71 -0.19
CA ALA A 62 3.35 -5.71 0.84
C ALA A 62 3.24 -7.13 0.27
N ILE A 63 2.65 -7.29 -0.93
CA ILE A 63 2.62 -8.57 -1.63
C ILE A 63 4.03 -8.99 -2.02
N GLY A 64 4.83 -8.08 -2.59
CA GLY A 64 6.23 -8.34 -2.94
C GLY A 64 7.04 -8.83 -1.75
N ILE A 65 6.95 -8.16 -0.60
CA ILE A 65 7.63 -8.55 0.65
C ILE A 65 7.21 -9.96 1.10
N GLU A 66 5.91 -10.28 1.06
CA GLU A 66 5.43 -11.59 1.51
C GLU A 66 5.84 -12.73 0.55
N LEU A 67 5.92 -12.44 -0.75
CA LEU A 67 6.43 -13.37 -1.76
C LEU A 67 7.96 -13.54 -1.70
N SER A 68 8.72 -12.47 -1.41
CA SER A 68 10.17 -12.57 -1.27
C SER A 68 10.60 -13.53 -0.15
N LYS A 69 9.82 -13.61 0.94
CA LYS A 69 10.06 -14.60 2.01
C LYS A 69 9.96 -16.04 1.51
N GLU A 70 9.20 -16.31 0.45
CA GLU A 70 9.14 -17.66 -0.14
C GLU A 70 10.41 -17.99 -0.93
N LEU A 71 11.00 -17.00 -1.60
CA LEU A 71 12.28 -17.16 -2.30
C LEU A 71 13.46 -17.38 -1.33
N GLU A 72 13.39 -16.82 -0.13
CA GLU A 72 14.42 -17.00 0.92
C GLU A 72 14.26 -18.32 1.71
N GLU A 73 13.05 -18.86 1.78
CA GLU A 73 12.73 -20.10 2.50
C GLU A 73 12.81 -21.38 1.63
N GLY A 74 12.96 -21.22 0.30
CA GLY A 74 13.02 -22.32 -0.69
C GLY A 74 14.43 -22.74 -1.06
#